data_AF-A0A2G2YMC5-F1
#
_entry.id   AF-A0A2G2YMC5-F1
#
_cell.length_a   1.000
_cell.length_b   1.000
_cell.length_c   1.000
_cell.angle_alpha   90.00
_cell.angle_beta   90.00
_cell.angle_gamma   90.00
#
_symmetry.space_group_name_H-M   'P 1'
#
loop_
_entity.id
_entity.type
_entity.pdbx_description
1 polymer ?
#
loop_
_entity_poly.entity_id
_entity_poly.type
_entity_poly.pdbx_seq_one_letter_code
_entity_poly.pdbx_strand_id
1 'polypeptide(L)'
;MSFSGTRGNASQVHQLVGMKGLMSDPQGQMIDLPIQSNLREGLSLTEYIISCYGARKGVVSIVVRISDAGYITRKLIEVVQHIVVR
;
A
#
# COMPACT_ATOMS: atom_id res chain seq x y z
N MET A 1 20.86 1.41 3.67
CA MET A 1 19.68 0.53 3.84
C MET A 1 18.89 0.38 2.55
N SER A 2 18.39 1.47 1.94
CA SER A 2 17.62 1.37 0.69
C SER A 2 18.45 0.91 -0.52
N PHE A 3 19.66 1.45 -0.72
CA PHE A 3 20.53 1.09 -1.85
C PHE A 3 21.17 -0.30 -1.76
N SER A 4 21.23 -0.86 -0.55
CA SER A 4 21.81 -2.17 -0.28
C SER A 4 20.80 -3.33 -0.38
N GLY A 5 19.52 -3.05 -0.71
CA GLY A 5 18.46 -4.06 -0.84
C GLY A 5 17.97 -4.69 0.46
N THR A 6 18.48 -4.26 1.61
CA THR A 6 18.14 -4.85 2.91
C THR A 6 16.76 -4.44 3.41
N ARG A 7 16.47 -3.13 3.46
CA ARG A 7 15.18 -2.56 3.88
C ARG A 7 15.02 -1.14 3.37
N GLY A 8 13.77 -0.77 3.09
CA GLY A 8 13.38 0.60 2.72
C GLY A 8 13.29 0.81 1.21
N ASN A 9 12.20 1.42 0.77
CA ASN A 9 11.99 1.88 -0.61
C ASN A 9 12.35 3.38 -0.73
N ALA A 10 12.77 3.85 -1.91
CA ALA A 10 13.01 5.26 -2.21
C ALA A 10 11.80 6.15 -1.84
N SER A 11 10.57 5.68 -2.09
CA SER A 11 9.35 6.39 -1.68
C SER A 11 9.22 6.52 -0.16
N GLN A 12 9.60 5.49 0.61
CA GLN A 12 9.58 5.54 2.08
C GLN A 12 10.63 6.51 2.61
N VAL A 13 11.82 6.56 2.00
CA VAL A 13 12.86 7.54 2.34
C VAL A 13 12.40 8.96 2.01
N HIS A 14 11.72 9.16 0.88
CA HIS A 14 11.14 10.45 0.51
C HIS A 14 10.12 10.94 1.54
N GLN A 15 9.23 10.08 2.05
CA GLN A 15 8.25 10.46 3.08
C GLN A 15 8.88 10.77 4.45
N LEU A 16 10.10 10.28 4.71
CA LEU A 16 10.83 10.55 5.95
C LEU A 16 11.52 11.92 5.93
N VAL A 17 12.12 12.30 4.81
CA VAL A 17 13.03 13.46 4.72
C VAL A 17 12.52 14.57 3.81
N GLY A 18 11.70 14.23 2.81
CA GLY A 18 10.94 15.19 2.01
C GLY A 18 9.46 15.11 2.36
N MET A 19 8.62 15.54 1.43
CA MET A 19 7.17 15.59 1.65
C MET A 19 6.51 14.21 1.59
N LYS A 20 5.38 14.07 2.28
CA LYS A 20 4.56 12.86 2.20
C LYS A 20 3.78 12.76 0.88
N GLY A 21 3.37 13.90 0.32
CA GLY A 21 2.75 14.01 -1.00
C GLY A 21 1.22 13.90 -0.99
N LEU A 22 0.66 13.56 -2.15
CA LEU A 22 -0.79 13.49 -2.36
C LEU A 22 -1.40 12.24 -1.71
N MET A 23 -2.63 12.38 -1.22
CA MET A 23 -3.40 11.29 -0.61
C MET A 23 -4.72 11.08 -1.33
N SER A 24 -5.27 9.88 -1.18
CA SER A 24 -6.60 9.54 -1.68
C SER A 24 -7.65 9.79 -0.60
N ASP A 25 -8.79 10.32 -1.02
CA ASP A 25 -9.99 10.34 -0.20
C ASP A 25 -10.58 8.91 -0.06
N PRO A 26 -11.46 8.67 0.94
CA PRO A 26 -12.27 7.45 1.02
C PRO A 26 -12.87 6.93 -0.31
N GLN A 27 -13.42 7.79 -1.16
CA GLN A 27 -13.97 7.42 -2.47
C GLN A 27 -12.87 7.05 -3.49
N GLY A 28 -11.62 7.38 -3.20
CA GLY A 28 -10.45 7.07 -4.03
C GLY A 28 -10.07 8.18 -4.99
N GLN A 29 -10.67 9.36 -4.88
CA GLN A 29 -10.22 10.52 -5.63
C GLN A 29 -8.94 11.07 -5.00
N MET A 30 -8.07 11.65 -5.82
CA MET A 30 -6.87 12.32 -5.33
C MET A 30 -7.27 13.65 -4.72
N ILE A 31 -6.77 13.92 -3.51
CA ILE A 31 -6.97 15.21 -2.85
C ILE A 31 -5.94 16.18 -3.42
N ASP A 32 -6.39 17.30 -3.99
CA ASP A 32 -5.53 18.29 -4.67
C ASP A 32 -4.54 19.00 -3.72
N LEU A 33 -4.77 18.93 -2.41
CA LEU A 33 -3.89 19.47 -1.39
C LEU A 33 -2.84 18.42 -0.98
N PRO A 34 -1.56 18.58 -1.36
CA PRO A 34 -0.51 17.66 -0.93
C PRO A 34 -0.14 17.88 0.54
N ILE A 35 0.24 16.80 1.21
CA ILE A 35 0.87 16.85 2.54
C ILE A 35 2.32 17.28 2.34
N GLN A 36 2.63 18.51 2.72
CA GLN A 36 3.96 19.09 2.58
C GLN A 36 4.89 18.64 3.70
N SER A 37 4.34 18.38 4.89
CA SER A 37 5.12 17.97 6.06
C SER A 37 5.66 16.54 5.95
N ASN A 38 6.78 16.34 6.64
CA ASN A 38 7.60 15.14 6.59
C ASN A 38 7.36 14.31 7.86
N LEU A 39 7.60 13.00 7.82
CA LEU A 39 7.48 12.17 9.04
C LEU A 39 8.53 12.54 10.11
N ARG A 40 9.65 13.15 9.72
CA ARG A 40 10.65 13.69 10.66
C ARG A 40 10.20 14.96 11.37
N GLU A 41 9.50 15.85 10.66
CA GLU A 41 9.05 17.15 11.18
C GLU A 41 7.74 17.02 11.96
N GLY A 42 6.95 15.99 11.65
CA GLY A 42 5.63 15.75 12.22
C GLY A 42 4.53 16.26 11.31
N LEU A 43 3.40 15.56 11.34
CA LEU A 43 2.22 15.89 10.55
C LEU A 43 1.27 16.76 11.38
N SER A 44 0.66 17.77 10.76
CA SER A 44 -0.47 18.45 11.36
C SER A 44 -1.66 17.50 11.53
N LEU A 45 -2.60 17.85 12.41
CA LEU A 45 -3.79 17.03 12.67
C LEU A 45 -4.56 16.71 11.38
N THR A 46 -4.73 17.72 10.52
CA THR A 46 -5.45 17.59 9.24
C THR A 46 -4.73 16.65 8.28
N GLU A 47 -3.41 16.80 8.12
CA GLU A 47 -2.59 15.93 7.26
C GLU A 47 -2.57 14.48 7.77
N TYR A 48 -2.55 14.30 9.09
CA TYR A 48 -2.62 12.98 9.69
C TYR A 48 -3.96 12.29 9.40
N ILE A 49 -5.08 12.98 9.59
CA ILE A 49 -6.42 12.45 9.30
C ILE A 49 -6.58 12.11 7.81
N ILE A 50 -6.12 12.99 6.93
CA ILE A 50 -6.14 12.75 5.47
C ILE A 50 -5.34 11.48 5.13
N SER A 51 -4.19 11.28 5.76
CA SER A 51 -3.39 10.07 5.56
C SER A 51 -4.07 8.79 6.06
N CYS A 52 -5.00 8.87 7.02
CA CYS A 52 -5.68 7.69 7.55
C CYS A 52 -6.64 7.06 6.54
N TYR A 53 -7.24 7.84 5.64
CA TYR A 53 -8.19 7.34 4.64
C TYR A 53 -7.55 6.32 3.70
N GLY A 54 -6.42 6.68 3.09
CA GLY A 54 -5.65 5.78 2.24
C GLY A 54 -5.16 4.54 2.99
N ALA A 55 -4.70 4.69 4.23
CA ALA A 55 -4.24 3.58 5.05
C ALA A 55 -5.36 2.56 5.31
N ARG A 56 -6.55 3.01 5.73
CA ARG A 56 -7.70 2.14 5.99
C ARG A 56 -8.17 1.42 4.72
N LYS A 57 -8.27 2.14 3.59
CA LYS A 57 -8.63 1.55 2.30
C LYS A 57 -7.61 0.51 1.86
N GLY A 58 -6.32 0.76 2.12
CA GLY A 58 -5.24 -0.19 1.87
C GLY A 58 -5.42 -1.51 2.63
N VAL A 59 -5.72 -1.44 3.93
CA VAL A 59 -5.97 -2.63 4.76
C VAL A 59 -7.14 -3.46 4.22
N VAL A 60 -8.27 -2.81 3.92
CA VAL A 60 -9.44 -3.50 3.35
C VAL A 60 -9.10 -4.15 2.00
N SER A 61 -8.37 -3.44 1.14
CA SER A 61 -7.96 -3.96 -0.17
C SER A 61 -7.00 -5.14 -0.06
N ILE A 62 -6.16 -5.19 0.98
CA ILE A 62 -5.29 -6.35 1.24
C ILE A 62 -6.15 -7.57 1.56
N VAL A 63 -7.14 -7.43 2.45
CA VAL A 63 -8.02 -8.55 2.84
C VAL A 63 -8.78 -9.10 1.65
N VAL A 64 -9.37 -8.24 0.82
CA VAL A 64 -10.08 -8.67 -0.40
C VAL A 64 -9.14 -9.40 -1.35
N ARG A 65 -7.95 -8.85 -1.62
CA ARG A 65 -6.96 -9.49 -2.51
C ARG A 65 -6.45 -10.83 -1.98
N ILE A 66 -6.33 -11.00 -0.66
CA ILE A 66 -5.98 -12.29 -0.06
C ILE A 66 -7.06 -13.33 -0.37
N SER A 67 -8.34 -12.95 -0.25
CA SER A 67 -9.46 -13.84 -0.57
C SER A 67 -9.46 -14.27 -2.03
N ASP A 68 -9.30 -13.31 -2.96
CA ASP A 68 -9.27 -13.57 -4.40
C ASP A 68 -8.07 -14.44 -4.79
N ALA A 69 -6.88 -14.14 -4.24
CA ALA A 69 -5.68 -14.91 -4.51
C ALA A 69 -5.80 -16.37 -4.02
N GLY A 70 -6.37 -16.57 -2.83
CA GLY A 70 -6.65 -17.92 -2.31
C GLY A 70 -7.63 -18.69 -3.18
N TYR A 71 -8.71 -18.03 -3.62
CA TYR A 71 -9.71 -18.61 -4.51
C TYR A 71 -9.11 -19.04 -5.86
N ILE A 72 -8.32 -18.17 -6.49
CA ILE A 72 -7.64 -18.46 -7.76
C ILE A 72 -6.65 -19.61 -7.58
N THR A 73 -5.85 -19.59 -6.53
CA THR A 73 -4.87 -20.66 -6.24
C THR A 73 -5.57 -22.01 -6.08
N ARG A 74 -6.70 -22.06 -5.36
CA ARG A 74 -7.48 -23.30 -5.20
C ARG A 74 -7.97 -23.82 -6.55
N LYS A 75 -8.57 -22.97 -7.38
CA LYS A 75 -9.04 -23.34 -8.72
C LYS A 75 -7.93 -23.84 -9.64
N LEU A 76 -6.78 -23.17 -9.64
CA LEU A 76 -5.64 -23.58 -10.45
C LEU A 76 -5.14 -24.98 -10.04
N ILE A 77 -5.06 -25.24 -8.73
CA ILE A 77 -4.69 -26.56 -8.21
C ILE A 77 -5.72 -27.62 -8.60
N GLU A 78 -7.02 -27.33 -8.46
CA GLU A 78 -8.10 -28.25 -8.85
C GLU A 78 -8.02 -28.71 -10.32
N VAL A 79 -7.55 -27.85 -11.24
CA VAL A 79 -7.38 -28.20 -12.67
C VAL A 79 -6.09 -28.98 -12.91
N VAL A 80 -4.98 -28.58 -12.28
CA VAL A 80 -3.64 -29.13 -12.58
C VAL A 80 -3.33 -30.40 -11.77
N GLN A 81 -4.07 -30.71 -10.71
CA GLN A 81 -3.78 -31.82 -9.79
C GLN A 81 -3.65 -33.21 -10.44
N HIS A 82 -4.20 -33.42 -11.64
CA HIS A 82 -4.10 -34.69 -12.37
C HIS A 82 -2.93 -34.74 -13.38
N ILE A 83 -2.19 -33.66 -13.57
CA ILE A 83 -1.07 -33.57 -14.52
C ILE A 83 0.21 -34.05 -13.85
N VAL A 84 0.68 -35.24 -14.23
CA VAL A 84 1.93 -35.85 -13.74
C VAL A 84 2.79 -36.24 -14.94
N VAL A 85 4.08 -35.84 -14.93
CA VAL A 85 5.05 -36.28 -15.93
C VAL A 85 5.51 -37.69 -15.58
N ARG A 86 5.29 -38.65 -16.50
CA ARG A 86 5.75 -40.05 -16.38
C ARG A 86 7.04 -40.26 -17.16
#